data_AF-A0A832SHZ5-F1
#
_entry.id   AF-A0A832SHZ5-F1
#
_cell.length_a   1.000
_cell.length_b   1.000
_cell.length_c   1.000
_cell.angle_alpha   90.00
_cell.angle_beta   90.00
_cell.angle_gamma   90.00
#
_symmetry.space_group_name_H-M   'P 1'
#
loop_
_entity.id
_entity.type
_entity.pdbx_description
1 polymer ?
#
loop_
_entity_poly.entity_id
_entity_poly.type
_entity_poly.pdbx_seq_one_letter_code
_entity_poly.pdbx_strand_id
1 'polypeptide(L)' 'MKIYCASDLHIGYEDTNCPKIKEFFELVKANADELIICGDVLDLWRCPIETIESTEPMFCPEII' A
#
# COMPACT_ATOMS: atom_id res chain seq x y z
N MET A 1 -6.22 20.57 10.97
CA MET A 1 -6.65 19.18 11.19
C MET A 1 -7.19 18.60 9.91
N LYS A 2 -6.32 17.89 9.20
CA LYS A 2 -6.56 17.15 7.96
C LYS A 2 -6.36 15.68 8.26
N ILE A 3 -7.43 14.92 8.15
CA ILE A 3 -7.43 13.48 8.39
C ILE A 3 -7.59 12.78 7.05
N TYR A 4 -6.73 11.80 6.78
CA TYR A 4 -6.85 10.91 5.63
C TYR A 4 -7.30 9.53 6.12
N CYS A 5 -8.18 8.89 5.37
CA CYS A 5 -8.62 7.52 5.65
C CYS A 5 -8.36 6.65 4.43
N ALA A 6 -7.77 5.47 4.63
CA ALA A 6 -7.56 4.47 3.59
C ALA A 6 -8.01 3.09 4.09
N SER A 7 -8.40 2.22 3.17
CA SER A 7 -8.79 0.82 3.38
C SER A 7 -8.43 0.05 2.12
N ASP A 8 -8.37 -1.27 2.17
CA ASP A 8 -8.31 -2.12 0.97
C ASP A 8 -7.13 -1.77 0.06
N LEU A 9 -5.96 -1.58 0.66
CA LEU A 9 -4.72 -1.34 -0.10
C LEU A 9 -4.23 -2.61 -0.79
N HIS A 10 -4.59 -3.79 -0.25
CA HIS A 10 -4.29 -5.12 -0.81
C HIS A 10 -2.84 -5.28 -1.27
N ILE A 11 -1.88 -4.75 -0.51
CA ILE A 11 -0.46 -4.84 -0.84
C ILE A 11 -0.05 -6.32 -0.88
N GLY A 12 0.54 -6.75 -1.99
CA GLY A 12 0.82 -8.16 -2.26
C GLY A 12 -0.21 -8.86 -3.16
N TYR A 13 -1.33 -8.20 -3.50
CA TYR A 13 -2.23 -8.64 -4.57
C TYR A 13 -1.68 -8.24 -5.96
N GLU A 14 -1.86 -9.12 -6.95
CA GLU A 14 -1.30 -8.96 -8.29
C GLU A 14 -1.77 -7.71 -9.06
N ASP A 15 -3.00 -7.24 -8.82
CA ASP A 15 -3.53 -6.03 -9.47
C ASP A 15 -3.37 -4.76 -8.63
N THR A 16 -2.62 -4.82 -7.53
CA THR A 16 -2.44 -3.66 -6.65
C THR A 16 -1.64 -2.57 -7.33
N ASN A 17 -2.19 -1.35 -7.32
CA ASN A 17 -1.54 -0.19 -7.91
C ASN A 17 -0.52 0.44 -6.95
N CYS A 18 0.62 -0.24 -6.76
CA CYS A 18 1.69 0.21 -5.88
C CYS A 18 2.17 1.65 -6.16
N PRO A 19 2.30 2.11 -7.41
CA PRO A 19 2.63 3.52 -7.71
C PRO A 19 1.63 4.51 -7.09
N LYS A 20 0.32 4.26 -7.21
CA LYS A 20 -0.71 5.15 -6.65
C LYS A 20 -0.74 5.10 -5.13
N ILE A 21 -0.52 3.93 -4.53
CA ILE A 21 -0.40 3.79 -3.08
C ILE A 21 0.81 4.59 -2.57
N LYS A 22 1.94 4.56 -3.27
CA LYS A 22 3.12 5.36 -2.94
C LYS A 22 2.85 6.86 -3.06
N GLU A 23 2.22 7.30 -4.16
CA GLU A 23 1.79 8.70 -4.33
C GLU A 23 0.85 9.16 -3.19
N PHE A 24 -0.08 8.30 -2.79
CA PHE A 24 -0.98 8.56 -1.66
C PHE A 24 -0.19 8.76 -0.36
N PHE A 25 0.73 7.85 -0.03
CA PHE A 25 1.52 7.97 1.20
C PHE A 25 2.44 9.20 1.21
N GLU A 26 3.01 9.61 0.07
CA GLU A 26 3.76 10.86 -0.02
C GLU A 26 2.87 12.10 0.20
N LEU A 27 1.64 12.08 -0.32
CA LEU A 27 0.67 13.16 -0.09
C LEU A 27 0.22 13.23 1.37
N VAL A 28 -0.05 12.08 2.00
CA VAL A 28 -0.40 12.00 3.43
C VAL A 28 0.76 12.52 4.27
N LYS A 29 1.99 12.06 4.02
CA LYS A 29 3.19 12.49 4.73
C LYS A 29 3.42 14.00 4.66
N ALA A 30 3.10 14.62 3.53
CA ALA A 30 3.30 16.05 3.34
C ALA A 30 2.22 16.94 3.98
N ASN A 31 0.99 16.42 4.19
CA ASN A 31 -0.19 17.27 4.36
C ASN A 31 -1.22 16.78 5.39
N ALA A 32 -1.05 15.59 5.97
CA ALA A 32 -1.97 15.05 6.96
C ALA A 32 -1.54 15.42 8.39
N ASP A 33 -2.52 15.76 9.22
CA ASP A 33 -2.35 15.78 10.68
C ASP A 33 -2.56 14.36 11.24
N GLU A 34 -3.37 13.53 10.57
CA GLU A 34 -3.66 12.15 10.97
C GLU A 34 -3.95 11.26 9.74
N LEU A 35 -3.53 9.99 9.80
CA LEU A 35 -3.89 8.94 8.85
C LEU A 35 -4.56 7.79 9.59
N ILE A 36 -5.76 7.43 9.16
CA ILE A 36 -6.48 6.25 9.60
C ILE A 36 -6.38 5.19 8.50
N ILE A 37 -5.82 4.03 8.85
CA ILE A 37 -5.79 2.87 7.97
C ILE A 37 -6.79 1.84 8.51
N CYS A 38 -7.86 1.64 7.76
CA CYS A 38 -8.81 0.56 7.92
C CYS A 38 -8.31 -0.69 7.19
N GLY A 39 -8.85 -1.87 7.52
CA GLY A 39 -8.32 -3.20 7.20
C GLY A 39 -8.00 -3.49 5.73
N ASP A 40 -7.59 -4.73 5.47
CA ASP A 40 -7.20 -5.21 4.13
C ASP A 40 -6.05 -4.40 3.52
N VAL A 41 -5.06 -4.11 4.37
CA VAL A 41 -3.84 -3.40 3.98
C VAL A 41 -2.88 -4.29 3.20
N LEU A 42 -2.72 -5.53 3.67
CA LEU A 42 -1.82 -6.53 3.10
C LEU A 42 -2.64 -7.75 2.68
N ASP A 43 -2.40 -8.27 1.48
CA ASP A 43 -2.98 -9.54 1.00
C ASP A 43 -2.04 -10.71 1.31
N LEU A 44 -1.92 -11.02 2.61
CA LEU A 44 -1.02 -12.06 3.12
C LEU A 44 -1.42 -13.48 2.72
N TRP A 45 -2.62 -13.67 2.16
CA TRP A 45 -3.05 -14.97 1.64
C TRP A 45 -2.39 -15.30 0.30
N ARG A 46 -2.03 -14.27 -0.46
CA ARG A 46 -1.38 -14.42 -1.76
C ARG A 46 0.11 -14.16 -1.72
N CYS A 47 0.57 -13.26 -0.85
CA CYS A 47 1.96 -12.85 -0.77
C CYS A 47 2.48 -12.91 0.68
N PRO A 48 3.45 -13.79 0.99
CA PRO A 48 4.08 -13.84 2.31
C PRO A 48 4.73 -12.50 2.67
N ILE A 49 4.74 -12.17 3.96
CA ILE A 49 5.28 -10.89 4.44
C ILE A 49 6.77 -10.74 4.10
N GLU A 50 7.53 -11.83 4.10
CA GLU A 50 8.95 -11.84 3.76
C GLU A 50 9.18 -11.42 2.30
N THR A 51 8.28 -11.79 1.39
CA THR A 51 8.31 -11.36 -0.02
C THR A 51 7.96 -9.87 -0.15
N ILE A 52 6.99 -9.39 0.62
CA ILE A 52 6.62 -7.98 0.68
C ILE A 52 7.80 -7.13 1.19
N GLU A 53 8.50 -7.57 2.25
CA GLU A 53 9.59 -6.82 2.88
C GLU A 53 10.91 -6.83 2.08
N SER A 54 11.22 -7.92 1.37
CA SER A 54 12.53 -8.11 0.72
C SER A 54 12.60 -7.60 -0.72
N THR A 55 11.49 -7.15 -1.30
CA THR A 55 11.42 -6.76 -2.72
C THR A 55 10.93 -5.32 -2.83
N GLU A 56 11.76 -4.38 -3.30
CA GLU A 56 11.28 -3.06 -3.71
C GLU A 56 10.58 -3.16 -5.09
N PRO A 57 9.36 -2.61 -5.29
CA PRO A 57 8.46 -1.98 -4.33
C PRO A 57 7.24 -2.91 -4.09
N MET A 58 7.32 -3.85 -3.14
CA MET A 58 6.22 -4.76 -2.76
C MET A 58 5.47 -5.33 -3.98
N PHE A 59 6.08 -6.28 -4.68
CA PHE A 59 5.55 -7.01 -5.86
C PHE A 59 4.52 -6.22 -6.70
N CYS A 60 5.01 -5.32 -7.54
CA CYS A 60 4.25 -4.80 -8.67
C CYS A 60 4.74 -5.60 -9.89
N PRO A 61 4.05 -6.67 -10.33
CA PRO A 61 4.47 -7.39 -11.52
C PRO A 61 4.36 -6.40 -12.69
N GLU A 62 5.49 -5.86 -13.14
CA GLU A 62 5.52 -5.34 -14.50
C GLU A 62 5.19 -6.52 -15.39
N ILE A 63 4.05 -6.39 -16.07
CA ILE A 63 3.56 -7.26 -17.14
C ILE A 63 4.77 -7.77 -17.94
N ILE A 64 5.06 -9.07 -17.83
CA ILE A 64 5.96 -9.78 -18.75
C ILE A 64 5.27 -9.89 -20.11
#